data_AF-A0A0F9XZJ8-F1
#
_entry.id   AF-A0A0F9XZJ8-F1
#
_cell.length_a   1.000
_cell.length_b   1.000
_cell.length_c   1.000
_cell.angle_alpha   90.00
_cell.angle_beta   90.00
_cell.angle_gamma   90.00
#
_symmetry.space_group_name_H-M   'P 1'
#
loop_
_entity.id
_entity.type
_entity.pdbx_description
1 polymer ?
#
loop_
_entity_poly.entity_id
_entity_poly.type
_entity_poly.pdbx_seq_one_letter_code
_entity_poly.pdbx_strand_id
1 'polypeptide(L)'
;MKRLALVAILSTMPMAAVAQPFTAVNRLQVISLSGTTFEVIEDHGEGARGLWCAAAEYAEDQLGARTADQIYLKSPRGPSASGAGRVSAVFTLNDAELSEAAFKSYSVSVRNAGQTLPVGHAIQFCKDYILELKDF
;
A
#
# COMPACT_ATOMS: atom_id res chain seq x y z
N MET A 1 45.98 -11.77 -45.03
CA MET A 1 45.20 -12.18 -43.84
C MET A 1 44.75 -10.92 -43.10
N LYS A 2 43.51 -10.46 -43.32
CA LYS A 2 42.93 -9.28 -42.62
C LYS A 2 42.09 -9.78 -41.45
N ARG A 3 42.53 -9.50 -40.22
CA ARG A 3 41.78 -9.83 -39.00
C ARG A 3 40.64 -8.81 -38.85
N LEU A 4 39.40 -9.22 -39.09
CA LEU A 4 38.23 -8.43 -38.68
C LEU A 4 38.12 -8.53 -37.15
N ALA A 5 38.32 -7.41 -36.45
CA ALA A 5 37.96 -7.28 -35.05
C ALA A 5 36.47 -6.95 -34.97
N LEU A 6 35.66 -7.91 -34.52
CA LEU A 6 34.24 -7.73 -34.27
C LEU A 6 34.08 -7.14 -32.85
N VAL A 7 33.78 -5.84 -32.76
CA VAL A 7 33.47 -5.17 -31.49
C VAL A 7 32.00 -5.47 -31.17
N ALA A 8 31.77 -6.30 -30.15
CA ALA A 8 30.43 -6.56 -29.63
C ALA A 8 29.99 -5.39 -28.75
N ILE A 9 29.04 -4.58 -29.24
CA ILE A 9 28.41 -3.51 -28.47
C ILE A 9 27.38 -4.17 -27.54
N LEU A 10 27.72 -4.27 -26.26
CA LEU A 10 26.84 -4.80 -25.23
C LEU A 10 25.84 -3.69 -24.82
N SER A 11 24.69 -3.65 -25.49
CA SER A 11 23.60 -2.73 -25.18
C SER A 11 23.03 -3.04 -23.78
N THR A 12 23.38 -2.24 -22.78
CA THR A 12 22.76 -2.28 -21.46
C THR A 12 21.33 -1.71 -21.57
N MET A 13 20.34 -2.58 -21.74
CA MET A 13 18.93 -2.18 -21.58
C MET A 13 18.69 -1.81 -20.11
N PRO A 14 18.17 -0.61 -19.81
CA PRO A 14 17.77 -0.27 -18.45
C PRO A 14 16.57 -1.14 -18.06
N MET A 15 16.79 -2.05 -17.12
CA MET A 15 15.72 -2.84 -16.52
C MET A 15 14.93 -1.90 -15.60
N ALA A 16 13.73 -1.49 -16.00
CA ALA A 16 12.83 -0.78 -15.10
C ALA A 16 12.51 -1.71 -13.93
N ALA A 17 12.98 -1.35 -12.72
CA ALA A 17 12.69 -2.11 -11.51
C ALA A 17 11.21 -1.96 -11.19
N VAL A 18 10.42 -2.99 -11.49
CA VAL A 18 9.03 -3.07 -11.04
C VAL A 18 9.07 -3.40 -9.55
N ALA A 19 8.63 -2.45 -8.71
CA ALA A 19 8.47 -2.69 -7.28
C ALA A 19 7.57 -3.92 -7.10
N GLN A 20 8.09 -4.95 -6.44
CA GLN A 20 7.34 -6.17 -6.22
C GLN A 20 6.17 -5.85 -5.27
N PRO A 21 4.93 -6.22 -5.62
CA PRO A 21 3.80 -5.93 -4.77
C PRO A 21 3.84 -6.80 -3.51
N PHE A 22 3.56 -6.19 -2.37
CA PHE A 22 3.34 -6.91 -1.12
C PHE A 22 1.91 -7.46 -1.11
N THR A 23 1.72 -8.69 -0.63
CA THR A 23 0.40 -9.30 -0.48
C THR A 23 0.05 -9.34 1.00
N ALA A 24 -0.97 -8.58 1.39
CA ALA A 24 -1.50 -8.56 2.75
C ALA A 24 -2.29 -9.85 3.08
N VAL A 25 -2.62 -10.05 4.36
CA VAL A 25 -3.38 -11.20 4.88
C VAL A 25 -4.73 -11.37 4.19
N ASN A 26 -5.36 -10.26 3.80
CA ASN A 26 -6.61 -10.26 3.03
C ASN A 26 -6.42 -10.35 1.51
N ARG A 27 -5.20 -10.73 1.08
CA ARG A 27 -4.78 -10.90 -0.31
C ARG A 27 -4.82 -9.64 -1.16
N LEU A 28 -5.04 -8.47 -0.56
CA LEU A 28 -4.89 -7.21 -1.26
C LEU A 28 -3.42 -6.96 -1.57
N GLN A 29 -3.18 -6.31 -2.72
CA GLN A 29 -1.84 -5.96 -3.17
C GLN A 29 -1.50 -4.55 -2.71
N VAL A 30 -0.32 -4.38 -2.12
CA VAL A 30 0.22 -3.08 -1.71
C VAL A 30 1.46 -2.78 -2.53
N ILE A 31 1.47 -1.62 -3.18
CA ILE A 31 2.52 -1.19 -4.12
C ILE A 31 3.19 0.04 -3.55
N SER A 32 4.51 -0.04 -3.34
CA SER A 32 5.30 1.12 -2.91
C SER A 32 5.32 2.19 -4.01
N LEU A 33 5.02 3.43 -3.66
CA LEU A 33 5.11 4.57 -4.59
C LEU A 33 6.38 5.38 -4.34
N SER A 34 6.62 5.78 -3.09
CA SER A 34 7.84 6.50 -2.69
C SER A 34 7.99 6.57 -1.17
N GLY A 35 9.15 6.23 -0.63
CA GLY A 35 9.43 6.36 0.82
C GLY A 35 8.38 5.63 1.66
N THR A 36 7.64 6.37 2.49
CA THR A 36 6.56 5.84 3.34
C THR A 36 5.18 5.92 2.68
N THR A 37 5.11 6.28 1.40
CA THR A 37 3.86 6.41 0.62
C THR A 37 3.68 5.19 -0.28
N PHE A 38 2.50 4.60 -0.19
CA PHE A 38 2.17 3.35 -0.85
C PHE A 38 0.69 3.32 -1.22
N GLU A 39 0.37 2.49 -2.20
CA GLU A 39 -0.97 2.32 -2.75
C GLU A 39 -1.49 0.93 -2.37
N VAL A 40 -2.72 0.87 -1.85
CA VAL A 40 -3.43 -0.40 -1.60
C VAL A 40 -4.45 -0.58 -2.70
N ILE A 41 -4.31 -1.66 -3.47
CA ILE A 41 -5.23 -1.97 -4.55
C ILE A 41 -6.47 -2.67 -4.01
N GLU A 42 -7.64 -2.12 -4.33
CA GLU A 42 -8.91 -2.68 -3.94
C GLU A 42 -9.24 -3.92 -4.77
N ASP A 43 -9.71 -4.95 -4.08
CA ASP A 43 -10.15 -6.21 -4.66
C ASP A 43 -11.09 -6.91 -3.67
N HIS A 44 -11.71 -8.02 -4.09
CA HIS A 44 -12.51 -8.94 -3.26
C HIS A 44 -13.68 -8.32 -2.47
N GLY A 45 -14.03 -7.05 -2.69
CA GLY A 45 -15.10 -6.38 -1.96
C GLY A 45 -14.74 -6.01 -0.52
N GLU A 46 -13.45 -5.95 -0.18
CA GLU A 46 -12.97 -5.77 1.20
C GLU A 46 -13.35 -4.42 1.85
N GLY A 47 -13.68 -3.43 1.01
CA GLY A 47 -14.12 -2.12 1.46
C GLY A 47 -13.09 -1.38 2.32
N ALA A 48 -13.54 -0.37 3.06
CA ALA A 48 -12.64 0.51 3.79
C ALA A 48 -11.79 -0.25 4.84
N ARG A 49 -12.41 -1.13 5.64
CA ARG A 49 -11.71 -1.86 6.70
C ARG A 49 -10.57 -2.73 6.15
N GLY A 50 -10.80 -3.44 5.05
CA GLY A 50 -9.74 -4.26 4.46
C GLY A 50 -8.63 -3.44 3.80
N LEU A 51 -8.93 -2.28 3.21
CA LEU A 51 -7.89 -1.37 2.72
C LEU A 51 -7.01 -0.86 3.87
N TRP A 52 -7.63 -0.47 4.99
CA TRP A 52 -6.90 -0.04 6.19
C TRP A 52 -6.11 -1.19 6.84
N CYS A 53 -6.63 -2.43 6.83
CA CYS A 53 -5.88 -3.61 7.26
C CYS A 53 -4.60 -3.79 6.43
N ALA A 54 -4.73 -3.88 5.11
CA ALA A 54 -3.58 -4.09 4.22
C ALA A 54 -2.56 -2.95 4.33
N ALA A 55 -3.03 -1.71 4.51
CA ALA A 55 -2.15 -0.57 4.75
C ALA A 55 -1.36 -0.69 6.06
N ALA A 56 -2.01 -1.19 7.12
CA ALA A 56 -1.38 -1.32 8.43
C ALA A 56 -0.39 -2.47 8.49
N GLU A 57 -0.73 -3.61 7.89
CA GLU A 57 0.19 -4.74 7.75
C GLU A 57 1.41 -4.35 6.94
N TYR A 58 1.24 -3.65 5.81
CA TYR A 58 2.38 -3.14 5.04
C TYR A 58 3.23 -2.14 5.84
N ALA A 59 2.60 -1.23 6.59
CA ALA A 59 3.31 -0.27 7.43
C ALA A 59 4.13 -0.97 8.52
N GLU A 60 3.58 -1.99 9.19
CA GLU A 60 4.26 -2.77 10.22
C GLU A 60 5.39 -3.62 9.62
N ASP A 61 5.07 -4.46 8.61
CA ASP A 61 5.98 -5.50 8.11
C ASP A 61 7.04 -4.96 7.15
N GLN A 62 6.71 -3.97 6.32
CA GLN A 62 7.61 -3.46 5.28
C GLN A 62 8.26 -2.13 5.67
N LEU A 63 7.58 -1.29 6.46
CA LEU A 63 8.09 0.02 6.85
C LEU A 63 8.56 0.08 8.31
N GLY A 64 8.37 -0.98 9.10
CA GLY A 64 8.79 -1.03 10.50
C GLY A 64 8.02 -0.07 11.41
N ALA A 65 6.82 0.32 11.02
CA ALA A 65 5.97 1.21 11.80
C ALA A 65 5.51 0.52 13.09
N ARG A 66 5.48 1.28 14.19
CA ARG A 66 5.02 0.79 15.50
C ARG A 66 3.52 0.98 15.62
N THR A 67 2.91 0.23 16.53
CA THR A 67 1.48 0.26 16.84
C THR A 67 0.89 1.67 17.05
N ALA A 68 1.67 2.59 17.64
CA ALA A 68 1.24 3.97 17.92
C ALA A 68 1.46 4.95 16.76
N ASP A 69 2.28 4.58 15.78
CA ASP A 69 2.54 5.42 14.61
C ASP A 69 1.26 5.56 13.77
N GLN A 70 1.12 6.68 13.07
CA GLN A 70 -0.11 7.02 12.34
C GLN A 70 0.01 6.63 10.87
N ILE A 71 -1.08 6.08 10.34
CA ILE A 71 -1.29 5.90 8.91
C ILE A 71 -2.31 6.92 8.46
N TYR A 72 -2.03 7.61 7.36
CA TYR A 72 -2.87 8.64 6.80
C TYR A 72 -3.38 8.23 5.42
N LEU A 73 -4.65 8.49 5.15
CA LEU A 73 -5.20 8.41 3.80
C LEU A 73 -4.76 9.65 3.00
N LYS A 74 -3.74 9.49 2.16
CA LYS A 74 -3.20 10.58 1.32
C LYS A 74 -4.08 10.87 0.12
N SER A 75 -4.50 9.83 -0.61
CA SER A 75 -5.41 9.97 -1.74
C SER A 75 -6.62 9.06 -1.55
N PRO A 76 -7.84 9.59 -1.64
CA PRO A 76 -9.06 8.78 -1.52
C PRO A 76 -9.13 7.69 -2.57
N ARG A 77 -10.01 6.72 -2.31
CA ARG A 77 -10.38 5.64 -3.23
C ARG A 77 -10.67 6.20 -4.62
N GLY A 78 -9.90 5.78 -5.61
CA GLY A 78 -9.98 6.28 -6.97
C GLY A 78 -9.22 5.40 -7.96
N PRO A 79 -9.03 5.85 -9.21
CA PRO A 79 -8.23 5.13 -10.20
C PRO A 79 -6.82 4.89 -9.69
N SER A 80 -6.31 3.68 -9.91
CA SER A 80 -4.99 3.30 -9.43
C SER A 80 -3.86 3.97 -10.21
N ALA A 81 -2.84 4.42 -9.49
CA ALA A 81 -1.64 5.02 -10.04
C ALA A 81 -0.70 3.97 -10.67
N SER A 82 -0.66 2.77 -10.10
CA SER A 82 0.23 1.68 -10.56
C SER A 82 -0.48 0.59 -11.37
N GLY A 83 -1.81 0.45 -11.27
CA GLY A 83 -2.58 -0.60 -11.93
C GLY A 83 -3.62 -0.04 -12.91
N ALA A 84 -3.36 -0.15 -14.22
CA ALA A 84 -4.31 0.28 -15.24
C ALA A 84 -5.69 -0.42 -15.08
N GLY A 85 -6.76 0.37 -15.02
CA GLY A 85 -8.13 -0.12 -14.85
C GLY A 85 -8.48 -0.62 -13.45
N ARG A 86 -7.58 -0.50 -12.47
CA ARG A 86 -7.82 -0.89 -11.07
C ARG A 86 -8.23 0.32 -10.22
N VAL A 87 -8.83 0.05 -9.09
CA VAL A 87 -9.20 1.04 -8.07
C VAL A 87 -8.31 0.84 -6.85
N SER A 88 -7.92 1.93 -6.20
CA SER A 88 -7.02 1.89 -5.05
C SER A 88 -7.24 3.09 -4.14
N ALA A 89 -6.58 3.07 -2.98
CA ALA A 89 -6.35 4.25 -2.18
C ALA A 89 -4.86 4.39 -1.86
N VAL A 90 -4.38 5.63 -1.71
CA VAL A 90 -2.97 5.90 -1.37
C VAL A 90 -2.88 6.29 0.10
N PHE A 91 -1.98 5.62 0.80
CA PHE A 91 -1.66 5.86 2.20
C PHE A 91 -0.23 6.35 2.36
N THR A 92 0.03 6.99 3.50
CA THR A 92 1.38 7.39 3.90
C THR A 92 1.54 7.37 5.40
N LEU A 93 2.78 7.28 5.88
CA LEU A 93 3.14 7.51 7.29
C LEU A 93 3.63 8.95 7.54
N ASN A 94 3.71 9.78 6.50
CA ASN A 94 4.24 11.14 6.56
C ASN A 94 3.12 12.17 6.37
N ASP A 95 2.74 12.87 7.44
CA ASP A 95 1.65 13.86 7.42
C ASP A 95 1.97 15.10 6.58
N ALA A 96 3.26 15.43 6.42
CA ALA A 96 3.71 16.54 5.57
C ALA A 96 3.39 16.33 4.07
N GLU A 97 3.01 15.11 3.67
CA GLU A 97 2.61 14.78 2.30
C GLU A 97 1.11 14.90 2.04
N LEU A 98 0.31 15.31 3.03
CA LEU A 98 -1.14 15.44 2.90
C LEU A 98 -1.53 16.77 2.25
N SER A 99 -2.49 16.72 1.34
CA SER A 99 -3.12 17.92 0.76
C SER A 99 -4.19 18.53 1.69
N GLU A 100 -4.72 17.72 2.60
CA GLU A 100 -5.78 18.08 3.56
C GLU A 100 -5.28 17.81 4.99
N ALA A 101 -5.77 18.58 5.96
CA ALA A 101 -5.37 18.41 7.35
C ALA A 101 -5.76 17.02 7.88
N ALA A 102 -4.86 16.40 8.65
CA ALA A 102 -5.13 15.12 9.25
C ALA A 102 -6.27 15.20 10.28
N PHE A 103 -7.19 14.23 10.25
CA PHE A 103 -8.30 14.20 11.20
C PHE A 103 -8.66 12.77 11.61
N LYS A 104 -9.18 12.65 12.84
CA LYS A 104 -9.69 11.39 13.39
C LYS A 104 -11.20 11.31 13.18
N SER A 105 -11.71 10.11 12.98
CA SER A 105 -13.15 9.84 12.86
C SER A 105 -13.51 8.58 13.63
N TYR A 106 -14.73 8.53 14.15
CA TYR A 106 -15.31 7.31 14.75
C TYR A 106 -15.72 6.28 13.70
N SER A 107 -15.92 6.71 12.46
CA SER A 107 -16.18 5.83 11.32
C SER A 107 -14.95 5.75 10.41
N VAL A 108 -14.68 4.55 9.90
CA VAL A 108 -13.57 4.28 8.99
C VAL A 108 -14.02 4.51 7.54
N SER A 109 -13.26 5.31 6.80
CA SER A 109 -13.54 5.62 5.40
C SER A 109 -12.26 5.63 4.57
N VAL A 110 -12.40 5.43 3.27
CA VAL A 110 -11.36 5.66 2.26
C VAL A 110 -11.76 6.76 1.28
N ARG A 111 -12.75 7.60 1.64
CA ARG A 111 -13.29 8.66 0.78
C ARG A 111 -12.82 10.07 1.15
N ASN A 112 -12.24 10.24 2.34
CA ASN A 112 -11.93 11.54 2.90
C ASN A 112 -10.41 11.65 3.16
N ALA A 113 -9.69 12.35 2.28
CA ALA A 113 -8.25 12.57 2.41
C ALA A 113 -7.93 13.20 3.77
N GLY A 114 -6.81 12.80 4.37
CA GLY A 114 -6.39 13.24 5.70
C GLY A 114 -6.96 12.39 6.85
N GLN A 115 -7.91 11.48 6.61
CA GLN A 115 -8.32 10.56 7.67
C GLN A 115 -7.11 9.76 8.17
N THR A 116 -6.97 9.66 9.50
CA THR A 116 -5.85 8.95 10.13
C THR A 116 -6.29 7.91 11.15
N LEU A 117 -5.52 6.82 11.23
CA LEU A 117 -5.63 5.78 12.26
C LEU A 117 -4.24 5.36 12.75
N PRO A 118 -4.07 5.03 14.04
CA PRO A 118 -2.88 4.32 14.50
C PRO A 118 -2.76 2.95 13.81
N VAL A 119 -1.52 2.53 13.49
CA VAL A 119 -1.24 1.20 12.91
C VAL A 119 -1.94 0.10 13.69
N GLY A 120 -1.84 0.11 15.02
CA GLY A 120 -2.45 -0.90 15.87
C GLY A 120 -3.97 -0.99 15.81
N HIS A 121 -4.65 0.15 15.59
CA HIS A 121 -6.09 0.18 15.41
C HIS A 121 -6.44 -0.45 14.06
N ALA A 122 -5.75 -0.05 12.99
CA ALA A 122 -6.01 -0.57 11.64
C ALA A 122 -5.67 -2.08 11.52
N ILE A 123 -4.65 -2.57 12.22
CA ILE A 123 -4.35 -4.02 12.35
C ILE A 123 -5.54 -4.80 12.94
N GLN A 124 -6.39 -4.21 13.78
CA GLN A 124 -7.56 -4.94 14.29
C GLN A 124 -8.53 -5.33 13.16
N PHE A 125 -8.56 -4.58 12.05
CA PHE A 125 -9.37 -4.93 10.88
C PHE A 125 -8.82 -6.15 10.13
N CYS A 126 -7.55 -6.51 10.35
CA CYS A 126 -6.97 -7.75 9.82
C CYS A 126 -7.45 -9.00 10.54
N LYS A 127 -8.02 -8.85 11.74
CA LYS A 127 -8.57 -9.98 12.49
C LYS A 127 -9.96 -10.41 11.98
N ASP A 128 -10.63 -9.57 11.18
CA ASP A 128 -11.90 -9.92 10.55
C ASP A 128 -11.76 -11.18 9.63
N TYR A 129 -10.54 -11.52 9.19
CA TYR A 129 -10.24 -12.70 8.36
C TYR A 129 -9.85 -13.94 9.17
N ILE A 130 -9.62 -13.81 10.48
CA ILE A 130 -9.28 -14.93 11.34
C ILE A 130 -10.59 -15.54 11.85
N LEU A 131 -11.07 -16.57 11.17
CA LEU A 131 -12.14 -17.42 11.71
C LEU A 131 -11.54 -18.20 12.90
N GLU A 132 -11.84 -17.77 14.12
CA GLU A 132 -11.48 -18.56 15.31
C GLU A 132 -12.35 -19.83 15.33
N LEU A 133 -11.75 -20.97 15.01
CA LEU A 133 -12.39 -22.30 15.03
C LEU A 133 -12.86 -22.77 16.43
N LYS A 134 -12.80 -21.92 17.46
CA LYS A 134 -13.08 -22.29 18.86
C LYS A 134 -14.50 -22.00 19.33
N ASP A 135 -15.38 -21.51 18.45
CA ASP A 135 -16.77 -21.19 18.79
C ASP A 135 -17.80 -22.27 18.38
N PHE A 136 -17.36 -23.53 18.19
CA PHE A 136 -18.24 -24.69 17.96
C PHE A 136 -18.15 -25.73 19.09
#